data_AF-A0A3R9S1J1-F1
#
_entry.id   AF-A0A3R9S1J1-F1
#
_cell.length_a   1.000
_cell.length_b   1.000
_cell.length_c   1.000
_cell.angle_alpha   90.00
_cell.angle_beta   90.00
_cell.angle_gamma   90.00
#
_symmetry.space_group_name_H-M   'P 1'
#
loop_
_entity.id
_entity.type
_entity.pdbx_description
1 polymer ?
#
loop_
_entity_poly.entity_id
_entity_poly.type
_entity_poly.pdbx_seq_one_letter_code
_entity_poly.pdbx_strand_id
1 'polypeptide(L)'
;MWSDIESKQDFLNYSEASEIVVNVLSNPAMLPISIGVFGSWGTGKSTILNLIEQKLQAEKKEDYILIKFDAWLYQGFDDARAALIEVVTLEIAKLVEDNKTLLDKTKTITKRVNKLRLLAMAAEG
;
A
#
# COMPACT_ATOMS: atom_id res chain seq x y z
N MET A 1 -2.43 -25.47 13.93
CA MET A 1 -2.45 -24.08 13.43
C MET A 1 -2.45 -23.16 14.62
N TRP A 2 -1.38 -22.40 14.82
CA TRP A 2 -1.28 -21.48 15.95
C TRP A 2 -2.01 -20.19 15.54
N SER A 3 -2.94 -19.74 16.37
CA SER A 3 -3.67 -18.50 16.15
C SER A 3 -2.68 -17.36 16.32
N ASP A 4 -2.47 -16.58 15.27
CA ASP A 4 -1.78 -15.29 15.37
C ASP A 4 -2.75 -14.36 16.12
N ILE A 5 -2.42 -14.06 17.38
CA ILE A 5 -3.22 -13.17 18.23
C ILE A 5 -2.46 -11.86 18.28
N GLU A 6 -2.87 -10.88 17.47
CA GLU A 6 -2.33 -9.53 17.56
C GLU A 6 -2.57 -8.99 18.97
N SER A 7 -1.47 -8.77 19.71
CA SER A 7 -1.52 -8.27 21.08
C SER A 7 -1.86 -6.77 21.09
N LYS A 8 -2.91 -6.41 21.82
CA LYS A 8 -3.41 -5.02 21.97
C LYS A 8 -2.55 -4.09 22.84
N GLN A 9 -1.42 -4.56 23.37
CA GLN A 9 -0.50 -3.76 24.19
C GLN A 9 0.90 -3.79 23.57
N ASP A 10 1.48 -2.60 23.36
CA ASP A 10 2.79 -2.42 22.76
C ASP A 10 3.90 -2.54 23.81
N PHE A 11 4.46 -3.74 23.95
CA PHE A 11 5.60 -4.03 24.83
C PHE A 11 6.97 -3.82 24.14
N LEU A 12 6.98 -3.51 22.84
CA LEU A 12 8.19 -3.47 22.01
C LEU A 12 8.47 -2.07 21.44
N ASN A 13 7.76 -1.07 21.95
CA ASN A 13 7.91 0.33 21.60
C ASN A 13 7.70 0.62 20.11
N TYR A 14 6.86 -0.19 19.45
CA TYR A 14 6.48 0.00 18.05
C TYR A 14 5.70 1.31 17.83
N SER A 15 5.09 1.85 18.88
CA SER A 15 4.39 3.13 18.90
C SER A 15 5.34 4.30 18.66
N GLU A 16 6.54 4.28 19.26
CA GLU A 16 7.54 5.34 19.03
C GLU A 16 8.11 5.25 17.61
N ALA A 17 8.45 4.04 17.15
CA ALA A 17 8.93 3.83 15.78
C ALA A 17 7.90 4.26 14.73
N SER A 18 6.63 3.90 14.92
CA SER A 18 5.54 4.31 14.03
C SER A 18 5.30 5.82 14.06
N GLU A 19 5.45 6.48 15.21
CA GLU A 19 5.33 7.93 15.34
C GLU A 19 6.42 8.68 14.57
N ILE A 20 7.67 8.22 14.64
CA ILE A 20 8.75 8.78 13.84
C ILE A 20 8.42 8.67 12.34
N VAL A 21 7.93 7.52 11.89
CA VAL A 21 7.54 7.32 10.49
C VAL A 21 6.41 8.27 10.09
N VAL A 22 5.37 8.42 10.92
CA VAL A 22 4.24 9.33 10.66
C VAL A 22 4.70 10.78 10.59
N ASN A 23 5.61 11.21 11.47
CA ASN A 23 6.16 12.55 11.47
C ASN A 23 6.95 12.85 10.19
N VAL A 24 7.75 11.88 9.72
CA VAL A 24 8.50 12.01 8.47
C VAL A 24 7.55 12.06 7.26
N LEU A 25 6.56 11.16 7.19
CA LEU A 25 5.55 11.16 6.11
C LEU A 25 4.71 12.45 6.09
N SER A 26 4.49 13.05 7.26
CA SER A 26 3.74 14.28 7.44
C SER A 26 4.49 15.56 7.11
N ASN A 27 5.79 15.50 6.83
CA ASN A 27 6.61 16.68 6.56
C ASN A 27 6.75 16.91 5.04
N PRO A 28 6.11 17.94 4.46
CA PRO A 28 6.19 18.19 3.02
C PRO A 28 7.60 18.43 2.51
N ALA A 29 8.51 18.94 3.35
CA ALA A 29 9.91 19.18 2.98
C ALA A 29 10.72 17.89 2.79
N MET A 30 10.21 16.74 3.26
CA MET A 30 10.86 15.43 3.10
C MET A 30 10.28 14.60 1.95
N LEU A 31 9.23 15.08 1.27
CA LEU A 31 8.60 14.36 0.17
C LEU A 31 9.34 14.62 -1.16
N PRO A 32 9.47 13.61 -2.05
CA PRO A 32 9.00 12.23 -1.91
C PRO A 32 9.96 11.35 -1.08
N ILE A 33 9.42 10.48 -0.23
CA ILE A 33 10.20 9.56 0.58
C ILE A 33 9.73 8.10 0.42
N SER A 34 10.67 7.16 0.53
CA SER A 34 10.41 5.73 0.65
C SER A 34 11.01 5.20 1.95
N ILE A 35 10.22 4.50 2.74
CA ILE A 35 10.63 3.97 4.05
C ILE A 35 10.58 2.44 4.00
N GLY A 36 11.70 1.80 4.34
CA GLY A 36 11.78 0.34 4.46
C GLY A 36 11.78 -0.11 5.91
N VAL A 37 10.90 -1.06 6.25
CA VAL A 37 10.87 -1.69 7.58
C VAL A 37 11.52 -3.07 7.49
N PHE A 38 12.68 -3.23 8.13
CA PHE A 38 13.49 -4.45 8.07
C PHE A 38 13.47 -5.20 9.41
N GLY A 39 13.56 -6.53 9.35
CA GLY A 39 13.60 -7.39 10.53
C GLY A 39 13.29 -8.85 10.21
N SER A 40 13.70 -9.77 11.08
CA SER A 40 13.46 -11.21 10.94
C SER A 40 11.97 -11.56 10.87
N TRP A 41 11.64 -12.76 10.42
CA TRP A 41 10.24 -13.21 10.41
C TRP A 41 9.66 -13.27 11.84
N GLY A 42 8.42 -12.83 12.04
CA GLY A 42 7.79 -12.76 13.37
C GLY A 42 8.15 -11.55 14.24
N THR A 43 8.96 -10.60 13.77
CA THR A 43 9.39 -9.42 14.57
C THR A 43 8.40 -8.24 14.56
N GLY A 44 7.11 -8.45 14.28
CA GLY A 44 6.12 -7.37 14.35
C GLY A 44 6.18 -6.30 13.25
N LYS A 45 6.81 -6.56 12.09
CA LYS A 45 6.83 -5.61 10.96
C LYS A 45 5.41 -5.21 10.50
N SER A 46 4.52 -6.18 10.37
CA SER A 46 3.11 -5.92 10.04
C SER A 46 2.41 -5.10 11.12
N THR A 47 2.74 -5.32 12.39
CA THR A 47 2.26 -4.52 13.52
C THR A 47 2.68 -3.06 13.39
N ILE A 48 3.94 -2.78 13.03
CA ILE A 48 4.40 -1.41 12.79
C ILE A 48 3.62 -0.76 11.64
N LEU A 49 3.42 -1.47 10.52
CA LEU A 49 2.64 -0.95 9.39
C LEU A 49 1.18 -0.65 9.77
N ASN A 50 0.55 -1.52 10.56
CA ASN A 50 -0.81 -1.32 11.07
C ASN A 50 -0.90 -0.11 12.02
N LEU A 51 0.11 0.11 12.88
CA LEU A 51 0.16 1.28 13.77
C LEU A 51 0.33 2.59 12.99
N ILE A 52 1.18 2.59 11.94
CA ILE A 52 1.35 3.75 11.05
C ILE A 52 0.01 4.09 10.38
N GLU A 53 -0.69 3.09 9.84
CA GLU A 53 -2.01 3.28 9.24
C GLU A 53 -3.00 3.90 10.24
N GLN A 54 -3.11 3.32 11.45
CA GLN A 54 -4.03 3.81 12.47
C GLN A 54 -3.75 5.27 12.84
N LYS A 55 -2.47 5.64 13.02
CA LYS A 55 -2.06 7.02 13.32
C LYS A 55 -2.41 7.98 12.17
N LEU A 56 -2.10 7.62 10.92
CA LEU A 56 -2.44 8.44 9.75
C LEU A 56 -3.95 8.64 9.61
N GLN A 57 -4.74 7.60 9.83
CA GLN A 57 -6.21 7.67 9.78
C GLN A 57 -6.82 8.45 10.95
N ALA A 58 -6.19 8.44 12.13
CA ALA A 58 -6.67 9.18 13.30
C ALA A 58 -6.39 10.68 13.18
N GLU A 59 -5.21 11.06 12.69
CA GLU A 59 -4.76 12.45 12.71
C GLU A 59 -5.07 13.20 11.42
N LYS A 60 -5.07 12.51 10.27
CA LYS A 60 -5.02 13.14 8.94
C LYS A 60 -5.76 12.35 7.86
N LYS A 61 -6.93 11.79 8.20
CA LYS A 61 -7.70 10.89 7.33
C LYS A 61 -7.93 11.43 5.92
N GLU A 62 -8.18 12.73 5.77
CA GLU A 62 -8.52 13.34 4.47
C GLU A 62 -7.29 13.69 3.63
N ASP A 63 -6.09 13.71 4.22
CA ASP A 63 -4.85 14.08 3.52
C ASP A 63 -4.19 12.89 2.81
N TYR A 64 -4.54 11.65 3.19
CA TYR A 64 -3.88 10.44 2.73
C TYR A 64 -4.82 9.42 2.09
N ILE A 65 -4.39 8.88 0.96
CA ILE A 65 -4.97 7.66 0.38
C ILE A 65 -4.08 6.49 0.78
N LEU A 66 -4.62 5.58 1.58
CA LEU A 66 -3.87 4.45 2.13
C LEU A 66 -4.12 3.19 1.30
N ILE A 67 -3.08 2.68 0.66
CA ILE A 67 -3.15 1.53 -0.26
C ILE A 67 -2.30 0.40 0.29
N LYS A 68 -2.94 -0.72 0.64
CA LYS A 68 -2.25 -1.93 1.08
C LYS A 68 -1.96 -2.84 -0.11
N PHE A 69 -0.74 -3.34 -0.20
CA PHE A 69 -0.33 -4.29 -1.22
C PHE A 69 0.41 -5.46 -0.55
N ASP A 70 -0.11 -6.67 -0.74
CA ASP A 70 0.55 -7.91 -0.32
C ASP A 70 1.12 -8.61 -1.54
N ALA A 71 2.45 -8.63 -1.64
CA ALA A 71 3.15 -9.25 -2.76
C ALA A 71 2.92 -10.76 -2.86
N TRP A 72 2.62 -11.45 -1.75
CA TRP A 72 2.40 -12.90 -1.74
C TRP A 72 1.10 -13.29 -2.43
N LEU A 73 0.05 -12.46 -2.32
CA LEU A 73 -1.22 -12.69 -3.00
C LEU A 73 -1.10 -12.72 -4.53
N TYR A 74 -0.07 -12.05 -5.06
CA TYR A 74 0.18 -11.95 -6.51
C TYR A 74 1.34 -12.83 -6.96
N GLN A 75 1.88 -13.67 -6.09
CA GLN A 75 2.92 -14.63 -6.44
C GLN A 75 2.31 -15.71 -7.35
N GLY A 76 2.66 -15.67 -8.64
CA GLY A 76 2.09 -16.54 -9.68
C GLY A 76 1.24 -15.82 -10.73
N PHE A 77 1.03 -14.51 -10.60
CA PHE A 77 0.58 -13.65 -11.71
C PHE A 77 1.81 -12.92 -12.29
N ASP A 78 2.07 -13.10 -13.59
CA ASP A 78 3.36 -12.81 -14.28
C ASP A 78 3.88 -11.37 -14.30
N ASP A 79 3.37 -10.42 -13.50
CA ASP A 79 4.09 -9.16 -13.29
C ASP A 79 3.67 -8.47 -11.98
N ALA A 80 4.51 -8.55 -10.96
CA ALA A 80 4.31 -7.87 -9.67
C ALA A 80 4.17 -6.35 -9.82
N ARG A 81 4.78 -5.74 -10.86
CA ARG A 81 4.64 -4.31 -11.15
C ARG A 81 3.27 -4.00 -11.71
N ALA A 82 2.78 -4.78 -12.66
CA ALA A 82 1.43 -4.64 -13.18
C ALA A 82 0.38 -4.83 -12.07
N ALA A 83 0.56 -5.83 -11.21
CA ALA A 83 -0.30 -6.07 -10.06
C ALA A 83 -0.34 -4.88 -9.09
N LEU A 84 0.83 -4.31 -8.75
CA LEU A 84 0.90 -3.12 -7.89
C LEU A 84 0.16 -1.93 -8.52
N ILE A 85 0.39 -1.65 -9.80
CA ILE A 85 -0.28 -0.53 -10.49
C ILE A 85 -1.79 -0.78 -10.56
N GLU A 86 -2.22 -2.01 -10.82
CA GLU A 86 -3.63 -2.41 -10.86
C GLU A 86 -4.31 -2.15 -9.51
N VAL A 87 -3.72 -2.60 -8.39
CA VAL A 87 -4.23 -2.35 -7.04
C VAL A 87 -4.35 -0.86 -6.76
N VAL A 88 -3.30 -0.08 -7.05
CA VAL A 88 -3.32 1.37 -6.87
C VAL A 88 -4.44 2.02 -7.70
N THR A 89 -4.57 1.61 -8.95
CA THR A 89 -5.56 2.16 -9.87
C THR A 89 -6.99 1.83 -9.42
N LEU A 90 -7.24 0.61 -8.94
CA LEU A 90 -8.54 0.19 -8.44
C LEU A 90 -8.94 0.93 -7.17
N GLU A 91 -8.01 1.14 -6.22
CA GLU A 91 -8.30 1.92 -5.02
C GLU A 91 -8.59 3.39 -5.34
N ILE A 92 -7.83 4.00 -6.25
CA ILE A 92 -8.13 5.36 -6.72
C ILE A 92 -9.49 5.40 -7.41
N ALA A 93 -9.85 4.39 -8.22
CA ALA A 93 -11.14 4.34 -8.93
C ALA A 93 -12.33 4.40 -7.96
N LYS A 94 -12.25 3.66 -6.84
CA LYS A 94 -13.28 3.65 -5.79
C LYS A 94 -13.45 5.03 -5.14
N LEU A 95 -12.33 5.72 -4.87
CA LEU A 95 -12.35 7.03 -4.21
C LEU A 95 -12.88 8.15 -5.11
N VAL A 96 -12.78 7.99 -6.42
CA VAL A 96 -13.19 9.01 -7.41
C VAL A 96 -14.46 8.63 -8.16
N GLU A 97 -15.23 7.65 -7.66
CA GLU A 97 -16.42 7.13 -8.34
C GLU A 97 -17.43 8.23 -8.71
N ASP A 98 -17.60 9.22 -7.83
CA ASP A 98 -18.49 10.37 -8.03
C ASP A 98 -17.91 11.45 -8.96
N ASN A 99 -16.62 11.37 -9.32
CA ASN A 99 -15.96 12.32 -10.19
C ASN A 99 -15.69 11.70 -11.57
N LYS A 100 -16.64 11.91 -12.50
CA LYS A 100 -16.58 11.38 -13.88
C LYS A 100 -15.24 11.62 -14.59
N THR A 101 -14.66 12.81 -14.44
CA THR A 101 -13.39 13.17 -15.09
C THR A 101 -12.22 12.34 -14.55
N LEU A 102 -12.15 12.16 -13.22
CA LEU A 102 -11.11 11.36 -12.59
C LEU A 102 -11.32 9.87 -12.87
N LEU A 103 -12.55 9.40 -12.83
CA LEU A 103 -12.92 8.02 -13.17
C LEU A 103 -12.46 7.65 -14.60
N ASP A 104 -12.66 8.54 -15.58
CA ASP A 104 -12.24 8.29 -16.96
C ASP A 104 -10.70 8.26 -17.12
N LYS A 105 -9.97 9.07 -16.35
CA LYS A 105 -8.51 8.98 -16.29
C LYS A 105 -8.06 7.65 -15.70
N THR A 106 -8.67 7.21 -14.60
CA THR A 106 -8.36 5.94 -13.97
C THR A 106 -8.61 4.76 -14.91
N LYS A 107 -9.75 4.73 -15.63
CA LYS A 107 -10.02 3.73 -16.68
C LYS A 107 -8.97 3.71 -17.78
N THR A 108 -8.44 4.87 -18.16
CA THR A 108 -7.39 4.97 -19.18
C THR A 108 -6.09 4.32 -18.70
N ILE A 109 -5.74 4.49 -17.43
CA ILE A 109 -4.57 3.83 -16.82
C ILE A 109 -4.78 2.32 -16.78
N THR A 110 -5.93 1.84 -16.30
CA THR A 110 -6.24 0.40 -16.26
C THR A 110 -6.11 -0.26 -17.64
N LYS A 111 -6.63 0.39 -18.69
CA LYS A 111 -6.50 -0.11 -20.08
C LYS A 111 -5.04 -0.25 -20.52
N ARG A 112 -4.18 0.69 -20.14
CA ARG A 112 -2.74 0.64 -20.47
C ARG A 112 -2.03 -0.49 -19.72
N VAL A 113 -2.34 -0.68 -18.43
CA VAL A 113 -1.79 -1.78 -17.62
C VAL A 113 -2.18 -3.14 -18.23
N ASN A 114 -3.46 -3.31 -18.59
CA ASN A 114 -3.94 -4.54 -19.22
C ASN A 114 -3.27 -4.80 -20.57
N LYS A 115 -3.05 -3.76 -21.37
CA LYS A 115 -2.33 -3.88 -22.66
C LYS A 115 -0.87 -4.30 -22.45
N LEU A 116 -0.18 -3.72 -21.48
CA LEU A 116 1.19 -4.10 -21.14
C LEU A 116 1.27 -5.56 -20.69
N ARG A 117 0.33 -5.99 -19.83
CA ARG A 117 0.25 -7.38 -19.35
C ARG A 117 -0.02 -8.36 -20.48
N LEU A 118 -0.93 -8.05 -21.41
CA LEU A 118 -1.19 -8.88 -22.60
C LEU A 118 0.06 -8.99 -23.49
N LEU A 119 0.81 -7.90 -23.68
CA LEU A 119 2.05 -7.91 -24.45
C LEU A 119 3.15 -8.72 -23.76
N ALA A 120 3.27 -8.64 -22.44
CA ALA A 120 4.22 -9.43 -21.65
C ALA A 120 3.91 -10.93 -21.80
N MET A 121 2.65 -11.33 -21.59
CA MET A 121 2.22 -12.73 -21.77
C MET A 121 2.46 -13.25 -23.19
N ALA A 122 2.27 -12.41 -24.21
CA ALA A 122 2.53 -12.78 -25.61
C ALA A 122 4.02 -12.83 -25.98
N ALA A 123 4.91 -12.23 -25.18
CA ALA A 123 6.35 -12.30 -25.34
C ALA A 123 6.97 -13.50 -24.60
N GLU A 124 6.26 -14.03 -23.59
CA GLU A 124 6.69 -15.18 -22.78
C GLU A 124 6.18 -16.54 -23.32
N GLY A 125 5.21 -16.53 -24.23
CA GLY A 125 4.70 -17.71 -24.96
C GLY A 125 5.31 -17.88 -26.34
#